data_AF-A0A0K8ST97-F1
#
_entry.id   AF-A0A0K8ST97-F1
#
_cell.length_a   1.000
_cell.length_b   1.000
_cell.length_c   1.000
_cell.angle_alpha   90.00
_cell.angle_beta   90.00
_cell.angle_gamma   90.00
#
_symmetry.space_group_name_H-M   'P 1'
#
loop_
_entity.id
_entity.type
_entity.pdbx_description
1 polymer ?
#
loop_
_entity_poly.entity_id
_entity_poly.type
_entity_poly.pdbx_seq_one_letter_code
_entity_poly.pdbx_strand_id
1 'polypeptide(L)'
;QAFKKFMVGQLKFSGGSIDVMPSYSLTGITVNNRLIMEGLSMGYVRSSAIKVDCPRVFRLENCKIDHLEGDAFRVTTNGPVYIEDNSFPDLSYGVFGGISVDPR
;
A
#
# COMPACT_ATOMS: atom_id res chain seq x y z
N GLN A 1 -3.61 -24.90 6.88
CA GLN A 1 -4.90 -24.27 6.55
C GLN A 1 -4.64 -23.14 5.58
N ALA A 2 -4.90 -23.36 4.28
CA ALA A 2 -4.55 -22.39 3.23
C ALA A 2 -5.65 -21.33 3.16
N PHE A 3 -5.40 -20.14 3.70
CA PHE A 3 -6.15 -18.95 3.28
C PHE A 3 -5.89 -18.79 1.77
N LYS A 4 -6.96 -18.93 1.00
CA LYS A 4 -6.92 -18.79 -0.46
C LYS A 4 -6.48 -17.36 -0.76
N LYS A 5 -5.31 -17.19 -1.38
CA LYS A 5 -4.83 -15.87 -1.83
C LYS A 5 -5.96 -15.19 -2.60
N PHE A 6 -6.30 -13.97 -2.19
CA PHE A 6 -7.38 -13.22 -2.78
C PHE A 6 -6.84 -12.54 -4.05
N MET A 7 -7.25 -13.04 -5.21
CA MET A 7 -6.77 -12.54 -6.51
C MET A 7 -7.84 -11.65 -7.14
N VAL A 8 -7.48 -10.42 -7.48
CA VAL A 8 -8.38 -9.44 -8.09
C VAL A 8 -7.71 -8.73 -9.26
N GLY A 9 -8.51 -8.22 -10.19
CA GLY A 9 -7.99 -7.38 -11.28
C GLY A 9 -7.54 -6.00 -10.78
N GLN A 10 -8.43 -5.32 -10.05
CA GLN A 10 -8.18 -4.00 -9.48
C GLN A 10 -8.60 -3.99 -8.01
N LEU A 11 -7.80 -3.33 -7.18
CA LEU A 11 -8.14 -3.01 -5.80
C LEU A 11 -8.00 -1.51 -5.60
N LYS A 12 -9.10 -0.84 -5.24
CA LYS A 12 -9.14 0.61 -4.99
C LYS A 12 -9.68 0.89 -3.59
N PHE A 13 -8.93 1.66 -2.82
CA PHE A 13 -9.38 2.33 -1.60
C PHE A 13 -9.52 3.81 -1.93
N SER A 14 -10.67 4.40 -1.63
CA SER A 14 -10.99 5.77 -2.02
C SER A 14 -11.74 6.50 -0.93
N GLY A 15 -11.20 7.63 -0.49
CA GLY A 15 -11.79 8.42 0.60
C GLY A 15 -11.80 7.69 1.94
N GLY A 16 -12.30 8.38 2.96
CA GLY A 16 -12.47 7.82 4.30
C GLY A 16 -11.24 7.97 5.19
N SER A 17 -11.40 7.51 6.43
CA SER A 17 -10.40 7.66 7.47
C SER A 17 -10.17 6.35 8.20
N ILE A 18 -8.90 6.06 8.47
CA ILE A 18 -8.43 4.90 9.23
C ILE A 18 -7.56 5.43 10.36
N ASP A 19 -7.99 5.27 11.61
CA ASP A 19 -7.21 5.73 12.75
C ASP A 19 -5.90 4.96 12.89
N VAL A 20 -5.98 3.63 12.87
CA VAL A 20 -4.80 2.75 12.93
C VAL A 20 -4.94 1.64 11.90
N MET A 21 -3.88 1.41 11.11
CA MET A 21 -3.72 0.23 10.28
C MET A 21 -2.61 -0.66 10.87
N PRO A 22 -2.99 -1.74 11.60
CA PRO A 22 -2.03 -2.69 12.16
C PRO A 22 -1.19 -3.42 11.11
N SER A 23 -0.09 -4.02 11.56
CA SER A 23 0.68 -4.95 10.73
C SER A 23 -0.23 -6.08 10.23
N TYR A 24 0.01 -6.51 8.98
CA TYR A 24 -0.73 -7.57 8.32
C TYR A 24 -2.23 -7.32 8.04
N SER A 25 -2.70 -6.08 8.14
CA SER A 25 -4.11 -5.70 7.87
C SER A 25 -4.56 -6.06 6.46
N LEU A 26 -3.72 -5.80 5.46
CA LEU A 26 -4.03 -6.04 4.06
C LEU A 26 -2.98 -6.96 3.46
N THR A 27 -3.13 -8.28 3.67
CA THR A 27 -2.16 -9.29 3.24
C THR A 27 -2.80 -10.44 2.48
N GLY A 28 -1.98 -11.19 1.74
CA GLY A 28 -2.45 -12.35 0.98
C GLY A 28 -3.28 -11.96 -0.26
N ILE A 29 -3.07 -10.76 -0.78
CA ILE A 29 -3.79 -10.22 -1.94
C ILE A 29 -2.84 -10.13 -3.13
N THR A 30 -3.30 -10.66 -4.26
CA THR A 30 -2.66 -10.50 -5.56
C THR A 30 -3.54 -9.61 -6.43
N VAL A 31 -2.97 -8.53 -6.95
CA VAL A 31 -3.68 -7.57 -7.81
C VAL A 31 -3.06 -7.66 -9.19
N ASN A 32 -3.83 -8.04 -10.22
CA ASN A 32 -3.25 -8.31 -11.54
C ASN A 32 -3.10 -7.06 -12.42
N ASN A 33 -3.77 -5.95 -12.09
CA ASN A 33 -3.76 -4.73 -12.88
C ASN A 33 -3.41 -3.50 -12.05
N ARG A 34 -4.32 -2.99 -11.21
CA ARG A 34 -4.16 -1.70 -10.54
C ARG A 34 -4.42 -1.78 -9.04
N LEU A 35 -3.45 -1.35 -8.24
CA LEU A 35 -3.62 -1.02 -6.84
C LEU A 35 -3.70 0.50 -6.71
N ILE A 36 -4.80 1.03 -6.17
CA ILE A 36 -5.04 2.47 -6.04
C ILE A 36 -5.44 2.79 -4.60
N MET A 37 -4.76 3.73 -3.98
CA MET A 37 -5.11 4.31 -2.69
C MET A 37 -5.21 5.82 -2.89
N GLU A 38 -6.42 6.37 -2.80
CA GLU A 38 -6.71 7.74 -3.20
C GLU A 38 -7.55 8.47 -2.14
N GLY A 39 -7.12 9.66 -1.71
CA GLY A 39 -7.94 10.50 -0.83
C GLY A 39 -8.13 9.94 0.59
N LEU A 40 -7.23 9.07 1.05
CA LEU A 40 -7.32 8.45 2.38
C LEU A 40 -6.72 9.36 3.46
N SER A 41 -7.32 9.37 4.65
CA SER A 41 -6.71 9.95 5.85
C SER A 41 -6.39 8.86 6.86
N MET A 42 -5.11 8.54 7.02
CA MET A 42 -4.64 7.47 7.91
C MET A 42 -3.85 8.05 9.09
N GLY A 43 -4.18 7.65 10.32
CA GLY A 43 -3.47 8.09 11.52
C GLY A 43 -2.13 7.36 11.65
N TYR A 44 -2.16 6.08 12.00
CA TYR A 44 -0.96 5.28 12.22
C TYR A 44 -0.91 4.06 11.32
N VAL A 45 0.09 3.96 10.45
CA VAL A 45 0.31 2.81 9.57
C VAL A 45 1.56 2.06 9.99
N ARG A 46 1.36 0.84 10.50
CA ARG A 46 2.42 -0.04 11.00
C ARG A 46 3.22 -0.68 9.87
N SER A 47 4.42 -1.15 10.21
CA SER A 47 5.26 -1.96 9.34
C SER A 47 4.51 -3.21 8.81
N SER A 48 4.70 -3.54 7.53
CA SER A 48 4.01 -4.64 6.84
C SER A 48 2.47 -4.62 6.93
N ALA A 49 1.86 -3.45 7.17
CA ALA A 49 0.41 -3.32 7.19
C ALA A 49 -0.23 -3.64 5.84
N ILE A 50 0.42 -3.23 4.75
CA ILE A 50 -0.02 -3.50 3.37
C ILE A 50 1.00 -4.41 2.70
N LYS A 51 0.56 -5.59 2.28
CA LYS A 51 1.32 -6.51 1.43
C LYS A 51 0.49 -6.94 0.23
N VAL A 52 0.89 -6.46 -0.95
CA VAL A 52 0.19 -6.74 -2.21
C VAL A 52 1.18 -7.17 -3.28
N ASP A 53 0.87 -8.28 -3.94
CA ASP A 53 1.73 -8.86 -4.97
C ASP A 53 1.20 -8.56 -6.38
N CYS A 54 2.12 -8.26 -7.30
CA CYS A 54 1.96 -8.21 -8.76
C CYS A 54 1.05 -7.13 -9.40
N PRO A 55 0.72 -5.96 -8.79
CA PRO A 55 0.00 -4.93 -9.54
C PRO A 55 0.86 -4.48 -10.73
N ARG A 56 0.26 -4.27 -11.90
CA ARG A 56 0.95 -3.61 -13.03
C ARG A 56 1.18 -2.13 -12.77
N VAL A 57 0.34 -1.51 -11.93
CA VAL A 57 0.48 -0.13 -11.50
C VAL A 57 0.08 -0.01 -10.03
N PHE A 58 0.91 0.67 -9.24
CA PHE A 58 0.57 1.09 -7.89
C PHE A 58 0.47 2.62 -7.84
N ARG A 59 -0.65 3.15 -7.34
CA ARG A 59 -0.86 4.58 -7.08
C ARG A 59 -1.23 4.81 -5.61
N LEU A 60 -0.51 5.71 -4.96
CA LEU A 60 -0.84 6.30 -3.67
C LEU A 60 -0.96 7.80 -3.89
N GLU A 61 -2.18 8.35 -3.82
CA GLU A 61 -2.48 9.69 -4.31
C GLU A 61 -3.37 10.46 -3.35
N ASN A 62 -3.10 11.76 -3.18
CA ASN A 62 -3.97 12.65 -2.41
C ASN A 62 -4.27 12.13 -0.99
N CYS A 63 -3.35 11.36 -0.40
CA CYS A 63 -3.54 10.78 0.93
C CYS A 63 -2.81 11.61 2.00
N LYS A 64 -3.37 11.63 3.21
CA LYS A 64 -2.72 12.11 4.42
C LYS A 64 -2.42 10.91 5.31
N ILE A 65 -1.16 10.70 5.66
CA ILE A 65 -0.74 9.58 6.50
C ILE A 65 0.11 10.15 7.62
N ASP A 66 -0.46 10.26 8.83
CA ASP A 66 0.13 11.02 9.93
C ASP A 66 1.42 10.37 10.42
N HIS A 67 1.42 9.06 10.68
CA HIS A 67 2.58 8.28 11.09
C HIS A 67 2.74 7.04 10.20
N LEU A 68 3.88 6.94 9.50
CA LEU A 68 4.22 5.81 8.65
C LEU A 68 5.49 5.12 9.14
N GLU A 69 5.37 3.85 9.54
CA GLU A 69 6.52 3.02 9.92
C GLU A 69 7.29 2.49 8.71
N GLY A 70 8.56 2.11 8.92
CA GLY A 70 9.39 1.46 7.92
C GLY A 70 8.73 0.20 7.35
N ASP A 71 8.88 -0.04 6.04
CA ASP A 71 8.27 -1.19 5.35
C ASP A 71 6.74 -1.32 5.51
N ALA A 72 6.02 -0.23 5.82
CA ALA A 72 4.56 -0.25 5.91
C ALA A 72 3.89 -0.72 4.62
N PHE A 73 4.47 -0.34 3.48
CA PHE A 73 4.10 -0.81 2.16
C PHE A 73 5.08 -1.87 1.68
N ARG A 74 4.59 -3.11 1.51
CA ARG A 74 5.29 -4.19 0.82
C ARG A 74 4.57 -4.49 -0.48
N VAL A 75 4.94 -3.78 -1.53
CA VAL A 75 4.28 -3.87 -2.83
C VAL A 75 5.34 -4.18 -3.88
N THR A 76 5.25 -5.38 -4.47
CA THR A 76 6.07 -5.77 -5.61
C THR A 76 5.25 -5.63 -6.88
N THR A 77 5.49 -4.56 -7.64
CA THR A 77 4.77 -4.24 -8.87
C THR A 77 5.52 -4.71 -10.11
N ASN A 78 4.80 -4.95 -11.21
CA ASN A 78 5.37 -5.26 -12.53
C ASN A 78 5.36 -4.03 -13.45
N GLY A 79 5.26 -2.82 -12.89
CA GLY A 79 5.23 -1.59 -13.66
C GLY A 79 5.40 -0.36 -12.77
N PRO A 80 4.93 0.82 -13.19
CA PRO A 80 5.23 2.06 -12.50
C PRO A 80 4.52 2.17 -11.14
N VAL A 81 5.22 2.84 -10.22
CA VAL A 81 4.68 3.29 -8.93
C VAL A 81 4.55 4.81 -8.97
N TYR A 82 3.39 5.31 -8.54
CA TYR A 82 3.12 6.73 -8.41
C TYR A 82 2.78 7.04 -6.95
N ILE A 83 3.54 7.95 -6.36
CA ILE A 83 3.30 8.48 -5.01
C ILE A 83 3.23 10.00 -5.17
N GLU A 84 2.02 10.51 -5.36
CA GLU A 84 1.77 11.89 -5.82
C GLU A 84 0.81 12.61 -4.87
N ASP A 85 1.05 13.89 -4.61
CA ASP A 85 0.17 14.77 -3.83
C ASP A 85 -0.22 14.24 -2.44
N ASN A 86 0.70 13.52 -1.79
CA ASN A 86 0.49 12.99 -0.44
C ASN A 86 1.11 13.88 0.63
N SER A 87 0.52 13.88 1.83
CA SER A 87 1.06 14.50 3.04
C SER A 87 1.51 13.43 4.02
N PHE A 88 2.79 13.46 4.40
CA PHE A 88 3.39 12.57 5.39
C PHE A 88 4.07 13.36 6.51
N PRO A 89 3.33 13.78 7.55
CA PRO A 89 3.89 14.55 8.67
C PRO A 89 5.02 13.83 9.42
N ASP A 90 4.91 12.52 9.63
CA ASP A 90 5.91 11.71 10.33
C ASP A 90 6.24 10.42 9.55
N LEU A 91 7.48 10.35 9.07
CA LEU A 91 8.02 9.22 8.31
C LEU A 91 9.18 8.57 9.08
N SER A 92 9.07 7.28 9.33
CA SER A 92 10.19 6.46 9.77
C SER A 92 11.22 6.25 8.64
N TYR A 93 12.43 5.81 9.02
CA TYR A 93 13.42 5.37 8.03
C TYR A 93 12.89 4.18 7.20
N GLY A 94 13.06 4.23 5.88
CA GLY A 94 12.74 3.11 4.98
C GLY A 94 11.25 2.86 4.75
N VAL A 95 10.37 3.85 4.96
CA VAL A 95 8.90 3.71 4.77
C VAL A 95 8.46 3.18 3.41
N PHE A 96 9.21 3.50 2.36
CA PHE A 96 8.96 3.03 0.99
C PHE A 96 9.93 1.92 0.55
N GLY A 97 10.79 1.43 1.45
CA GLY A 97 11.81 0.42 1.14
C GLY A 97 11.22 -0.94 0.74
N GLY A 98 10.00 -1.24 1.17
CA GLY A 98 9.25 -2.43 0.78
C GLY A 98 8.56 -2.33 -0.59
N ILE A 99 8.66 -1.21 -1.29
CA ILE A 99 8.13 -1.04 -2.64
C ILE A 99 9.23 -1.40 -3.65
N SER A 100 8.94 -2.35 -4.53
CA SER A 100 9.88 -2.78 -5.57
C SER A 100 9.18 -3.01 -6.89
N VAL A 101 9.95 -2.86 -7.98
CA VAL A 101 9.52 -3.24 -9.33
C VAL A 101 10.23 -4.53 -9.70
N ASP A 102 9.47 -5.57 -10.05
CA ASP A 102 10.00 -6.82 -10.62
C ASP A 102 9.98 -6.71 -12.15
N PRO A 103 11.13 -6.61 -12.83
CA PRO A 103 11.22 -6.32 -14.27
C PRO A 103 10.89 -7.51 -15.19
N ARG A 104 10.22 -8.55 -14.69
CA ARG A 104 9.92 -9.79 -15.44
C ARG A 104 9.08 -9.57 -16.70
#